data_AF-A0A914FT23-F1
#
_entry.id   AF-A0A914FT23-F1
#
_cell.length_a   1.000
_cell.length_b   1.000
_cell.length_c   1.000
_cell.angle_alpha   90.00
_cell.angle_beta   90.00
_cell.angle_gamma   90.00
#
_symmetry.space_group_name_H-M   'P 1'
#
loop_
_entity.id
_entity.type
_entity.pdbx_description
1 polymer ?
#
loop_
_entity_poly.entity_id
_entity_poly.type
_entity_poly.pdbx_seq_one_letter_code
_entity_poly.pdbx_strand_id
1 'polypeptide(L)'
;MGVYVKTEKISIFERLLEWFLFRFRWIFVIPLILPASLAYDSYNFVRNWFIYKLQSAPKAHDRKVAKIQKTVKQWSSGDRTKKMCTARPGWLTMSFRFPKYKKDMVQIKTNDLIDILEVSALLCLRLNKSIM
;
A
#
# COMPACT_ATOMS: atom_id res chain seq x y z
N MET A 1 -9.56 12.32 37.36
CA MET A 1 -10.50 12.07 36.24
C MET A 1 -10.65 10.56 36.11
N GLY A 2 -11.59 9.97 36.85
CA GLY A 2 -11.78 8.52 36.93
C GLY A 2 -12.55 7.99 35.73
N VAL A 3 -11.94 7.07 34.98
CA VAL A 3 -12.61 6.34 33.90
C VAL A 3 -13.43 5.24 34.56
N TYR A 4 -14.74 5.45 34.70
CA TYR A 4 -15.70 4.42 35.04
C TYR A 4 -15.75 3.40 33.90
N VAL A 5 -15.01 2.29 34.04
CA VAL A 5 -15.23 1.11 33.22
C VAL A 5 -16.54 0.50 33.69
N LYS A 6 -17.54 0.52 32.79
CA LYS A 6 -18.83 -0.11 33.00
C LYS A 6 -18.62 -1.62 33.13
N THR A 7 -18.59 -2.13 34.35
CA THR A 7 -18.56 -3.57 34.64
C THR A 7 -19.94 -4.16 34.35
N GLU A 8 -20.26 -4.32 33.07
CA GLU A 8 -21.35 -5.18 32.64
C GLU A 8 -21.04 -6.61 33.10
N LYS A 9 -22.03 -7.37 33.59
CA LYS A 9 -21.81 -8.72 34.11
C LYS A 9 -21.28 -9.64 33.00
N ILE A 10 -19.96 -9.74 32.88
CA ILE A 10 -19.30 -10.62 31.92
C ILE A 10 -19.74 -12.04 32.26
N SER A 11 -20.51 -12.65 31.35
CA SER A 11 -20.96 -14.03 31.47
C SER A 11 -19.76 -14.94 31.71
N ILE A 12 -19.89 -15.95 32.56
CA ILE A 12 -18.83 -16.95 32.82
C ILE A 12 -18.31 -17.55 31.50
N PHE A 13 -19.18 -17.65 30.50
CA PHE A 13 -18.82 -18.07 29.15
C PHE A 13 -17.83 -17.14 28.45
N GLU A 14 -18.01 -15.82 28.54
CA GLU A 14 -17.08 -14.83 27.97
C GLU A 14 -15.70 -14.90 28.65
N ARG A 15 -15.66 -15.06 29.99
CA ARG A 15 -14.40 -15.26 30.72
C ARG A 15 -13.70 -16.56 30.37
N LEU A 16 -14.46 -17.64 30.16
CA LEU A 16 -13.93 -18.92 29.71
C LEU A 16 -13.41 -18.83 28.27
N LEU A 17 -14.14 -18.15 27.38
CA LEU A 17 -13.70 -17.90 26.00
C LEU A 17 -12.45 -17.03 25.97
N GLU A 18 -12.40 -15.96 26.75
CA GLU A 18 -11.22 -15.11 26.87
C GLU A 18 -10.02 -15.93 27.35
N TRP A 19 -10.16 -16.68 28.44
CA TRP A 19 -9.10 -17.54 28.98
C TRP A 19 -8.66 -18.61 27.97
N PHE A 20 -9.60 -19.27 27.29
CA PHE A 20 -9.33 -20.27 26.27
C PHE A 20 -8.60 -19.67 25.06
N LEU A 21 -9.08 -18.53 24.55
CA LEU A 21 -8.46 -17.80 23.44
C LEU A 21 -7.05 -17.34 23.79
N PHE A 22 -6.80 -16.86 25.01
CA PHE A 22 -5.46 -16.46 25.46
C PHE A 22 -4.52 -17.65 25.69
N ARG A 23 -5.02 -18.78 26.22
CA ARG A 23 -4.20 -19.97 26.50
C ARG A 23 -3.87 -20.77 25.25
N PHE A 24 -4.76 -20.80 24.26
CA PHE A 24 -4.63 -21.58 23.03
C PHE A 24 -4.30 -20.75 21.78
N ARG A 25 -3.84 -19.49 21.90
CA ARG A 25 -3.48 -18.62 20.74
C ARG A 25 -2.66 -19.34 19.66
N TRP A 26 -1.64 -20.07 20.09
CA TRP A 26 -0.75 -20.86 19.24
C TRP A 26 -1.46 -21.95 18.41
N ILE A 27 -2.55 -22.55 18.92
CA ILE A 27 -3.30 -23.60 18.20
C ILE A 27 -4.09 -23.05 17.01
N PHE A 28 -4.39 -21.75 17.00
CA PHE A 28 -5.03 -21.09 15.84
C PHE A 28 -3.99 -20.43 14.94
N VAL A 29 -2.97 -19.81 15.53
CA VAL A 29 -1.95 -19.09 14.75
C VAL A 29 -1.17 -20.05 13.84
N ILE A 30 -0.80 -21.23 14.33
CA ILE A 30 0.09 -22.15 13.60
C ILE A 30 -0.62 -22.90 12.46
N PRO A 31 -1.75 -23.59 12.68
CA PRO A 31 -2.38 -24.36 11.62
C PRO A 31 -3.37 -23.57 10.75
N LEU A 32 -3.79 -22.36 11.14
CA LEU A 32 -4.75 -21.56 10.37
C LEU A 32 -4.11 -20.30 9.80
N ILE A 33 -3.52 -19.45 10.65
CA ILE A 33 -3.01 -18.14 10.21
C ILE A 33 -1.77 -18.30 9.34
N LEU A 34 -0.82 -19.14 9.74
CA LEU A 34 0.40 -19.40 8.97
C LEU A 34 0.15 -19.94 7.55
N PRO A 35 -0.66 -20.99 7.34
CA PRO A 35 -0.95 -21.45 5.98
C PRO A 35 -1.80 -20.46 5.18
N ALA A 36 -2.70 -19.70 5.83
CA ALA A 36 -3.41 -18.62 5.16
C ALA A 36 -2.48 -17.51 4.66
N SER A 37 -1.49 -17.10 5.48
CA SER A 37 -0.45 -16.16 5.09
C SER A 37 0.38 -16.70 3.93
N LEU A 38 0.83 -17.95 3.99
CA LEU A 38 1.58 -18.59 2.91
C LEU A 38 0.78 -18.66 1.60
N ALA A 39 -0.51 -18.99 1.67
CA ALA A 39 -1.40 -19.02 0.52
C ALA A 39 -1.55 -17.64 -0.11
N TYR A 40 -1.70 -16.59 0.71
CA TYR A 40 -1.77 -15.21 0.25
C TYR A 40 -0.48 -14.76 -0.44
N ASP A 41 0.67 -15.05 0.16
CA ASP A 41 1.97 -14.69 -0.40
C ASP A 41 2.24 -15.45 -1.71
N SER A 42 1.91 -16.73 -1.76
CA SER A 42 2.02 -17.56 -2.97
C SER A 42 1.15 -17.01 -4.11
N TYR A 43 -0.10 -16.64 -3.83
CA TYR A 43 -0.98 -16.01 -4.82
C TYR A 43 -0.39 -14.71 -5.36
N ASN A 44 0.11 -13.84 -4.49
CA ASN A 44 0.74 -12.58 -4.91
C ASN A 44 2.02 -12.82 -5.71
N PHE A 45 2.81 -13.83 -5.33
CA PHE A 45 4.01 -14.23 -6.05
C PHE A 45 3.67 -14.69 -7.47
N VAL A 46 2.70 -15.59 -7.63
CA VAL A 46 2.25 -16.07 -8.96
C VAL A 46 1.72 -14.93 -9.80
N ARG A 47 0.89 -14.06 -9.23
CA ARG A 47 0.36 -12.88 -9.92
C ARG A 47 1.47 -11.94 -10.38
N ASN A 48 2.43 -11.64 -9.49
CA ASN A 48 3.55 -10.78 -9.83
C ASN A 48 4.43 -11.43 -10.89
N TRP A 49 4.74 -12.71 -10.77
CA TRP A 49 5.50 -13.47 -11.77
C TRP A 49 4.82 -13.43 -13.15
N PHE A 50 3.50 -13.60 -13.19
CA PHE A 50 2.72 -13.49 -14.44
C PHE A 50 2.80 -12.07 -15.03
N ILE A 51 2.63 -11.04 -14.20
CA ILE A 51 2.77 -9.64 -14.61
C ILE A 51 4.18 -9.36 -15.11
N TYR A 52 5.22 -9.80 -14.40
CA TYR A 52 6.60 -9.65 -14.84
C TYR A 52 6.80 -10.33 -16.19
N LYS A 53 6.39 -11.59 -16.35
CA LYS A 53 6.55 -12.33 -17.61
C LYS A 53 5.84 -11.66 -18.79
N LEU A 54 4.70 -11.02 -18.55
CA LEU A 54 3.96 -10.24 -19.56
C LEU A 54 4.48 -8.80 -19.77
N GLN A 55 5.06 -8.19 -18.74
CA GLN A 55 5.51 -6.79 -18.73
C GLN A 55 7.03 -6.63 -18.82
N SER A 56 7.80 -7.70 -19.08
CA SER A 56 9.28 -7.75 -19.16
C SER A 56 9.91 -6.90 -20.27
N ALA A 57 9.20 -5.93 -20.84
CA ALA A 57 9.76 -5.04 -21.84
C ALA A 57 10.23 -3.72 -21.19
N PRO A 58 11.49 -3.28 -21.40
CA PRO A 58 11.92 -1.92 -21.04
C PRO A 58 11.02 -0.83 -21.66
N LYS A 59 10.36 -1.13 -22.79
CA LYS A 59 9.36 -0.24 -23.43
C LYS A 59 8.11 0.01 -22.56
N ALA A 60 7.77 -0.90 -21.65
CA ALA A 60 6.65 -0.70 -20.73
C ALA A 60 7.01 0.31 -19.62
N HIS A 61 8.28 0.37 -19.22
CA HIS A 61 8.78 1.33 -18.23
C HIS A 61 8.65 2.76 -18.75
N ASP A 62 9.16 3.04 -19.95
CA ASP A 62 9.08 4.39 -20.56
C ASP A 62 7.64 4.87 -20.68
N ARG A 63 6.72 3.99 -21.05
CA ARG A 63 5.28 4.31 -21.13
C ARG A 63 4.69 4.67 -19.76
N LYS A 64 5.07 3.94 -18.71
CA LYS A 64 4.64 4.21 -17.33
C LYS A 64 5.19 5.55 -16.83
N VAL A 65 6.47 5.82 -17.07
CA VAL A 65 7.13 7.09 -16.73
C VAL A 65 6.49 8.25 -17.49
N ALA A 66 6.27 8.14 -18.80
CA ALA A 66 5.62 9.17 -19.61
C ALA A 66 4.20 9.48 -19.11
N LYS A 67 3.46 8.47 -18.63
CA LYS A 67 2.14 8.65 -18.03
C LYS A 67 2.22 9.46 -16.73
N ILE A 68 3.19 9.16 -15.85
CA ILE A 68 3.42 9.95 -14.63
C ILE A 68 3.84 11.37 -14.97
N GLN A 69 4.78 11.54 -15.89
CA GLN A 69 5.23 12.86 -16.36
C GLN A 69 4.05 13.68 -16.87
N LYS A 70 3.13 13.08 -17.64
CA LYS A 70 1.92 13.75 -18.10
C LYS A 70 1.03 14.18 -16.92
N THR A 71 0.83 13.32 -15.91
CA THR A 71 0.07 13.68 -14.70
C THR A 71 0.72 14.83 -13.93
N VAL A 72 2.04 14.83 -13.79
CA VAL A 72 2.78 15.91 -13.12
C VAL A 72 2.70 17.21 -13.92
N LYS A 73 2.82 17.15 -15.24
CA LYS A 73 2.63 18.32 -16.11
C LYS A 73 1.22 18.89 -16.00
N GLN A 74 0.20 18.03 -16.03
CA GLN A 74 -1.20 18.43 -15.86
C GLN A 74 -1.46 19.07 -14.50
N TRP A 75 -0.83 18.55 -13.44
CA TRP A 75 -0.84 19.16 -12.12
C TRP A 75 -0.15 20.52 -12.10
N SER A 76 1.03 20.63 -12.73
CA SER A 76 1.80 21.87 -12.81
C SER A 76 1.07 22.97 -13.61
N SER A 77 0.36 22.61 -14.68
CA SER A 77 -0.45 23.52 -15.48
C SER A 77 -1.81 23.87 -14.85
N GLY A 78 -2.24 23.08 -13.86
CA GLY A 78 -3.50 23.29 -13.15
C GLY A 78 -3.32 24.06 -11.85
N ASP A 79 -4.22 23.80 -10.91
CA ASP A 79 -4.17 24.41 -9.58
C ASP A 79 -3.11 23.73 -8.69
N ARG A 80 -1.98 24.44 -8.48
CA ARG A 80 -0.84 23.99 -7.67
C ARG A 80 -1.12 24.00 -6.16
N THR A 81 -2.28 24.49 -5.72
CA THR A 81 -2.65 24.51 -4.30
C THR A 81 -2.82 23.09 -3.73
N LYS A 82 -3.30 22.15 -4.54
CA LYS A 82 -3.46 20.74 -4.13
C LYS A 82 -2.12 20.03 -4.14
N LYS A 83 -1.67 19.58 -2.96
CA LYS A 83 -0.43 18.80 -2.83
C LYS A 83 -0.56 17.43 -3.52
N MET A 84 0.58 16.90 -3.97
CA MET A 84 0.67 15.56 -4.56
C MET A 84 0.96 14.52 -3.48
N CYS A 85 0.43 13.31 -3.64
CA CYS A 85 0.70 12.16 -2.78
C CYS A 85 0.81 10.87 -3.61
N THR A 86 1.36 9.81 -3.00
CA THR A 86 1.45 8.51 -3.67
C THR A 86 0.10 7.78 -3.67
N ALA A 87 -0.26 7.19 -4.81
CA ALA A 87 -1.50 6.42 -4.98
C ALA A 87 -1.43 5.01 -4.37
N ARG A 88 -0.39 4.70 -3.57
CA ARG A 88 -0.24 3.40 -2.90
C ARG A 88 -1.49 3.14 -2.07
N PRO A 89 -2.21 2.02 -2.23
CA PRO A 89 -3.42 1.77 -1.47
C PRO A 89 -3.13 1.64 0.04
N GLY A 90 -4.12 2.01 0.86
CA GLY A 90 -3.99 2.05 2.31
C GLY A 90 -3.67 0.68 2.93
N TRP A 91 -4.24 -0.40 2.38
CA TRP A 91 -4.03 -1.78 2.87
C TRP A 91 -2.60 -2.29 2.70
N LEU A 92 -1.79 -1.69 1.82
CA LEU A 92 -0.36 -2.02 1.71
C LEU A 92 0.47 -1.34 2.81
N THR A 93 -0.10 -0.41 3.56
CA THR A 93 0.63 0.36 4.57
C THR A 93 0.65 -0.42 5.88
N MET A 94 1.83 -0.63 6.47
CA MET A 94 2.02 -1.31 7.77
C MET A 94 1.49 -0.52 8.97
N SER A 95 0.77 0.58 8.73
CA SER A 95 0.26 1.45 9.78
C SER A 95 -1.26 1.40 9.79
N PHE A 96 -1.85 1.33 10.98
CA PHE A 96 -3.29 1.38 11.19
C PHE A 96 -3.92 2.77 10.92
N ARG A 97 -3.14 3.73 10.41
CA ARG A 97 -3.64 5.09 10.14
C ARG A 97 -4.40 5.11 8.81
N PHE A 98 -5.66 5.54 8.86
CA PHE A 98 -6.42 5.84 7.66
C PHE A 98 -5.89 7.12 7.00
N PRO A 99 -5.38 7.06 5.75
CA PRO A 99 -4.77 8.20 5.09
C PRO A 99 -5.84 9.18 4.58
N LYS A 100 -6.45 9.97 5.47
CA LYS A 100 -7.49 10.96 5.14
C LYS A 100 -7.03 11.98 4.08
N TYR A 101 -5.75 12.35 4.12
CA TYR A 101 -5.11 13.28 3.18
C TYR A 101 -5.23 12.85 1.70
N LYS A 102 -5.38 11.55 1.43
CA LYS A 102 -5.50 11.03 0.05
C LYS A 102 -6.81 11.41 -0.63
N LYS A 103 -7.80 11.93 0.09
CA LYS A 103 -9.08 12.39 -0.48
C LYS A 103 -8.95 13.71 -1.22
N ASP A 104 -8.15 14.62 -0.68
CA ASP A 104 -8.05 16.00 -1.17
C ASP A 104 -6.79 16.24 -2.02
N MET A 105 -5.78 15.37 -1.88
CA MET A 105 -4.51 15.44 -2.60
C MET A 105 -4.54 14.70 -3.93
N VAL A 106 -3.77 15.19 -4.90
CA VAL A 106 -3.62 14.54 -6.20
C VAL A 106 -2.78 13.28 -6.05
N GLN A 107 -3.32 12.14 -6.47
CA GLN A 107 -2.68 10.84 -6.32
C GLN A 107 -1.86 10.48 -7.57
N ILE A 108 -0.55 10.31 -7.40
CA ILE A 108 0.36 9.84 -8.45
C ILE A 108 0.58 8.34 -8.31
N LYS A 109 0.34 7.60 -9.39
CA LYS A 109 0.50 6.14 -9.46
C LYS A 109 1.96 5.70 -9.57
N THR A 110 2.75 6.00 -8.56
CA THR A 110 4.16 5.57 -8.47
C THR A 110 4.32 4.06 -8.23
N ASN A 111 3.29 3.41 -7.68
CA ASN A 111 3.32 1.98 -7.35
C ASN A 111 3.43 1.05 -8.57
N ASP A 112 3.18 1.56 -9.77
CA ASP A 112 3.32 0.80 -11.03
C ASP A 112 4.77 0.75 -11.53
N LEU A 113 5.67 1.57 -10.96
CA LEU A 113 7.10 1.65 -11.30
C LEU A 113 7.92 0.73 -10.39
N ILE A 114 7.60 -0.56 -10.44
CA ILE A 114 8.34 -1.57 -9.68
C ILE A 114 9.67 -1.91 -10.40
N ASP A 115 9.72 -1.74 -11.72
CA ASP A 115 10.89 -1.99 -12.58
C ASP A 115 11.75 -0.73 -12.80
N ILE A 116 12.32 -0.12 -11.76
CA ILE A 116 13.36 0.92 -11.94
C ILE A 116 14.72 0.22 -11.91
N LEU A 117 15.25 -0.17 -13.07
CA LEU A 117 16.58 -0.77 -13.16
C LEU A 117 17.71 0.26 -13.03
N GLU A 118 17.48 1.52 -13.42
CA GLU A 118 18.52 2.56 -13.40
C GLU A 118 17.92 3.98 -13.39
N VAL A 119 18.52 4.90 -12.63
CA VAL A 119 18.17 6.34 -12.65
C VAL A 119 19.37 7.10 -13.20
N SER A 120 19.35 7.38 -14.49
CA SER A 120 20.38 8.22 -15.12
C SER A 120 20.16 9.70 -14.75
N ALA A 121 21.19 10.38 -14.23
CA ALA A 121 21.14 11.79 -13.82
C ALA A 121 20.64 12.74 -14.93
N LEU A 122 20.86 12.36 -16.19
CA LEU A 122 20.44 13.10 -17.39
C LEU A 122 18.90 13.16 -17.54
N LEU A 123 18.16 12.17 -17.01
CA LEU A 123 16.69 12.14 -17.00
C LEU A 123 16.12 13.17 -16.02
N CYS A 124 16.75 13.36 -14.86
CA CYS A 124 16.36 14.38 -13.88
C CYS A 124 16.52 15.81 -14.43
N LEU A 125 17.58 16.07 -15.20
CA LEU A 125 17.78 17.37 -15.85
C LEU A 125 16.74 17.64 -16.95
N ARG A 126 16.33 16.62 -17.72
CA ARG A 126 15.21 16.73 -18.69
C ARG A 126 13.86 16.97 -18.03
N LEU A 127 13.63 16.40 -16.85
CA LEU A 127 12.42 16.65 -16.08
C LEU A 127 12.38 18.10 -15.58
N ASN A 128 13.48 18.61 -15.03
CA ASN A 128 13.55 19.99 -14.53
C ASN A 128 13.28 21.02 -15.65
N LYS A 129 13.88 20.81 -16.82
CA LYS A 129 13.71 21.70 -17.99
C LYS A 129 12.32 21.66 -18.63
N SER A 130 11.50 20.65 -18.31
CA SER A 130 10.14 20.50 -18.86
C SER A 130 9.04 20.83 -17.84
N ILE A 131 9.41 21.14 -16.59
CA ILE A 131 8.51 21.48 -15.49
C ILE A 131 8.63 22.97 -15.12
N MET A 132 9.82 23.58 -15.30
CA MET A 132 9.97 25.04 -15.48
C MET A 132 9.39 25.47 -16.82
#